data_AF-A0A945J6D8-F1
#
_entry.id   AF-A0A945J6D8-F1
#
_cell.length_a   1.000
_cell.length_b   1.000
_cell.length_c   1.000
_cell.angle_alpha   90.00
_cell.angle_beta   90.00
_cell.angle_gamma   90.00
#
_symmetry.space_group_name_H-M   'P 1'
#
loop_
_entity.id
_entity.type
_entity.pdbx_description
1 polymer ?
#
loop_
_entity_poly.entity_id
_entity_poly.type
_entity_poly.pdbx_seq_one_letter_code
_entity_poly.pdbx_strand_id
1 'polypeptide(L)'
;MATRPRPISSRFLFLKAMALFVFWILLSASFEWVHLGLGLIFSFAVAWINSGHSLFVPKFRLWLRILLYLPWLFYKIMESSLHLSKLILHPAL
;
A
#
# COMPACT_ATOMS: atom_id res chain seq x y z
N MET A 1 9.31 -19.32 28.12
CA MET A 1 8.88 -17.94 27.78
C MET A 1 7.65 -18.05 26.89
N ALA A 2 6.46 -18.14 27.49
CA ALA A 2 5.21 -18.36 26.75
C ALA A 2 4.74 -17.03 26.12
N THR A 3 4.80 -16.92 24.80
CA THR A 3 4.21 -15.80 24.06
C THR A 3 2.69 -15.92 24.19
N ARG A 4 2.09 -15.11 25.08
CA ARG A 4 0.62 -15.00 25.14
C ARG A 4 0.13 -14.53 23.76
N PRO A 5 -0.78 -15.26 23.09
CA PRO A 5 -1.36 -14.79 21.85
C PRO A 5 -2.07 -13.48 22.14
N ARG A 6 -1.60 -12.39 21.53
CA ARG A 6 -2.25 -11.09 21.65
C ARG A 6 -3.68 -11.23 21.12
N PRO A 7 -4.69 -10.67 21.80
CA PRO A 7 -6.06 -10.74 21.33
C PRO A 7 -6.14 -10.09 19.95
N ILE A 8 -6.50 -10.90 18.96
CA ILE A 8 -6.59 -10.46 17.58
C ILE A 8 -7.87 -9.62 17.47
N SER A 9 -7.73 -8.32 17.22
CA SER A 9 -8.88 -7.45 16.98
C SER A 9 -9.53 -7.83 15.64
N SER A 10 -10.76 -8.35 15.69
CA SER A 10 -11.52 -8.76 14.50
C SER A 10 -11.69 -7.61 13.49
N ARG A 11 -11.88 -6.38 13.98
CA ARG A 11 -11.97 -5.18 13.16
C ARG A 11 -10.69 -4.94 12.35
N PHE A 12 -9.55 -5.21 12.96
CA PHE A 12 -8.25 -4.99 12.33
C PHE A 12 -7.92 -6.06 11.28
N LEU A 13 -8.34 -7.31 11.51
CA LEU A 13 -8.28 -8.37 10.51
C LEU A 13 -9.09 -8.03 9.28
N PHE A 14 -10.34 -7.61 9.49
CA PHE A 14 -11.25 -7.26 8.42
C PHE A 14 -10.68 -6.14 7.57
N LEU A 15 -10.14 -5.09 8.20
CA LEU A 15 -9.51 -3.97 7.50
C LEU A 15 -8.32 -4.43 6.63
N LYS A 16 -7.46 -5.31 7.17
CA LYS A 16 -6.33 -5.86 6.43
C LYS A 16 -6.74 -6.72 5.25
N ALA A 17 -7.70 -7.63 5.47
CA ALA A 17 -8.22 -8.48 4.42
C ALA A 17 -8.85 -7.64 3.30
N MET A 18 -9.61 -6.59 3.63
CA MET A 18 -10.16 -5.67 2.64
C MET A 18 -9.09 -4.87 1.90
N ALA A 19 -8.07 -4.36 2.57
CA ALA A 19 -6.97 -3.68 1.91
C ALA A 19 -6.23 -4.59 0.92
N LEU A 20 -5.94 -5.83 1.32
CA LEU A 20 -5.33 -6.85 0.45
C LEU A 20 -6.23 -7.23 -0.72
N PHE A 21 -7.55 -7.32 -0.49
CA PHE A 21 -8.51 -7.65 -1.54
C PHE A 21 -8.64 -6.54 -2.58
N VAL A 22 -8.66 -5.27 -2.15
CA VAL A 22 -8.64 -4.13 -3.08
C VAL A 22 -7.35 -4.14 -3.89
N PHE A 23 -6.21 -4.42 -3.26
CA PHE A 23 -4.92 -4.53 -3.96
C PHE A 23 -4.90 -5.70 -4.96
N TRP A 24 -5.50 -6.84 -4.61
CA TRP A 24 -5.69 -7.98 -5.51
C TRP A 24 -6.47 -7.59 -6.76
N ILE A 25 -7.61 -6.92 -6.60
CA ILE A 25 -8.43 -6.46 -7.74
C ILE A 25 -7.65 -5.45 -8.59
N LEU A 26 -6.98 -4.49 -7.95
CA LEU A 26 -6.22 -3.45 -8.65
C LEU A 26 -5.09 -4.04 -9.51
N LEU A 27 -4.40 -5.06 -8.98
CA LEU A 27 -3.33 -5.76 -9.72
C LEU A 27 -3.87 -6.68 -10.80
N SER A 28 -4.98 -7.38 -10.53
CA SER A 28 -5.53 -8.35 -11.47
C SER A 28 -6.27 -7.70 -12.63
N ALA A 29 -6.90 -6.54 -12.42
CA ALA A 29 -7.81 -5.87 -13.35
C ALA A 29 -8.95 -6.76 -13.91
N SER A 30 -9.23 -7.90 -13.26
CA SER A 30 -10.23 -8.89 -13.66
C SER A 30 -11.38 -8.93 -12.64
N PHE A 31 -12.61 -8.86 -13.13
CA PHE A 31 -13.83 -8.82 -12.29
C PHE A 31 -14.69 -10.08 -12.44
N GLU A 32 -14.11 -11.19 -12.89
CA GLU A 32 -14.82 -12.47 -12.96
C GLU A 32 -15.11 -13.01 -11.55
N TRP A 33 -16.26 -13.67 -11.39
CA TRP A 33 -16.71 -14.21 -10.10
C TRP A 33 -15.67 -15.13 -9.42
N VAL A 34 -14.97 -15.96 -10.20
CA VAL A 34 -13.91 -16.85 -9.69
C VAL A 34 -12.73 -16.05 -9.16
N HIS A 35 -12.28 -15.03 -9.89
CA HIS A 35 -11.18 -14.15 -9.49
C HIS A 35 -11.52 -13.37 -8.22
N LEU A 36 -12.74 -12.88 -8.10
CA LEU A 36 -13.24 -12.19 -6.90
C LEU A 36 -13.34 -13.12 -5.69
N GLY A 37 -13.89 -14.33 -5.88
CA GLY A 37 -14.01 -15.32 -4.82
C GLY A 37 -12.64 -15.78 -4.29
N LEU A 38 -11.72 -16.13 -5.19
CA LEU A 38 -10.36 -16.53 -4.83
C LEU A 38 -9.60 -15.39 -4.15
N GLY A 39 -9.71 -14.17 -4.70
CA GLY A 39 -9.08 -12.99 -4.11
C GLY A 39 -9.54 -12.73 -2.68
N LEU A 40 -10.84 -12.91 -2.40
CA LEU A 40 -11.39 -12.74 -1.06
C LEU A 40 -10.83 -13.79 -0.08
N ILE A 41 -10.86 -15.07 -0.48
CA ILE A 41 -10.37 -16.19 0.35
C ILE A 41 -8.89 -16.01 0.68
N PHE A 42 -8.05 -15.76 -0.34
CA PHE A 42 -6.62 -15.57 -0.14
C PHE A 42 -6.30 -14.34 0.71
N SER A 43 -7.01 -13.23 0.51
CA SER A 43 -6.81 -12.02 1.30
C SER A 43 -7.11 -12.24 2.79
N PHE A 44 -8.17 -12.99 3.11
CA PHE A 44 -8.47 -13.38 4.48
C PHE A 44 -7.44 -14.34 5.07
N ALA A 45 -7.01 -15.35 4.31
CA ALA A 45 -5.99 -16.30 4.75
C ALA A 45 -4.66 -15.59 5.07
N VAL A 46 -4.20 -14.71 4.18
CA VAL A 46 -2.97 -13.92 4.36
C VAL A 46 -3.09 -12.98 5.55
N ALA A 47 -4.23 -12.29 5.69
CA ALA A 47 -4.47 -11.42 6.84
C ALA A 47 -4.41 -12.22 8.15
N TRP A 48 -5.08 -13.37 8.22
CA TRP A 48 -5.09 -14.26 9.38
C TRP A 48 -3.70 -14.76 9.76
N ILE A 49 -2.92 -15.29 8.81
CA ILE A 49 -1.55 -15.76 9.04
C ILE A 49 -0.66 -14.62 9.57
N ASN A 50 -0.81 -13.40 9.04
CA ASN A 50 -0.02 -12.24 9.46
C ASN A 50 -0.53 -11.53 10.73
N SER A 51 -1.56 -12.07 11.37
CA SER A 51 -2.19 -11.45 12.54
C SER A 51 -1.34 -11.53 13.80
N GLY A 52 -0.56 -12.60 13.94
CA GLY A 52 0.29 -12.83 15.10
C GLY A 52 1.51 -11.90 15.20
N HIS A 53 1.90 -11.24 14.10
CA HIS A 53 3.19 -10.54 14.00
C HIS A 53 3.12 -9.02 13.82
N SER A 54 1.94 -8.39 13.84
CA SER A 54 1.82 -7.07 13.23
C SER A 54 1.67 -5.89 14.20
N LEU A 55 2.65 -4.98 14.11
CA LEU A 55 2.73 -3.61 14.66
C LEU A 55 1.89 -2.57 13.88
N PHE A 56 1.08 -2.99 12.91
CA PHE A 56 0.47 -2.08 11.96
C PHE A 56 -0.74 -1.36 12.60
N VAL A 57 -0.51 -0.22 13.25
CA VAL A 57 -1.60 0.64 13.73
C VAL A 57 -1.98 1.57 12.58
N PRO A 58 -3.19 1.45 11.98
CA PRO A 58 -3.56 2.26 10.83
C PRO A 58 -3.75 3.71 11.29
N LYS A 59 -2.72 4.54 11.09
CA LYS A 59 -2.83 5.98 11.26
C LYS A 59 -3.36 6.57 9.96
N PHE A 60 -4.68 6.46 9.71
CA PHE A 60 -5.34 6.96 8.50
C PHE A 60 -4.97 8.41 8.13
N ARG A 61 -4.75 9.26 9.14
CA ARG A 61 -4.30 10.64 8.96
C ARG A 61 -2.93 10.76 8.26
N LEU A 62 -2.01 9.82 8.48
CA LEU A 62 -0.71 9.78 7.80
C LEU A 62 -0.86 9.36 6.34
N TRP A 63 -1.76 8.42 6.04
CA TRP A 63 -2.00 7.96 4.68
C TRP A 63 -2.52 9.06 3.75
N LEU A 64 -3.47 9.87 4.21
CA LEU A 64 -3.95 11.03 3.45
C LEU A 64 -2.82 12.04 3.17
N ARG A 65 -1.94 12.27 4.16
CA ARG A 65 -0.81 13.18 3.99
C ARG A 65 0.22 12.64 3.00
N ILE A 66 0.47 11.33 3.00
CA ILE A 66 1.34 10.67 2.01
C ILE A 66 0.76 10.79 0.60
N LEU A 67 -0.55 10.60 0.45
CA LEU A 67 -1.22 10.69 -0.86
C LEU A 67 -1.16 12.10 -1.44
N LEU A 68 -1.27 13.14 -0.61
CA LEU A 68 -1.06 14.54 -1.02
C LEU A 68 0.41 14.90 -1.22
N TYR A 69 1.33 14.19 -0.56
CA TYR A 69 2.77 14.39 -0.73
C TYR A 69 3.26 13.84 -2.07
N LEU A 70 2.65 12.77 -2.60
CA LEU A 70 3.05 12.16 -3.86
C LEU A 70 3.05 13.14 -5.05
N PRO A 71 1.96 13.90 -5.31
CA PRO A 71 1.93 14.89 -6.40
C PRO A 71 2.98 15.99 -6.24
N TRP A 72 3.17 16.49 -5.01
CA TRP A 72 4.19 17.50 -4.71
C TRP A 72 5.60 16.96 -4.96
N LEU A 73 5.87 15.73 -4.53
CA LEU A 73 7.15 15.06 -4.77
C LEU A 73 7.39 14.84 -6.26
N PHE A 74 6.37 14.42 -7.00
CA PHE A 74 6.45 14.23 -8.45
C PHE A 74 6.81 15.54 -9.16
N TYR A 75 6.18 16.65 -8.79
CA TYR A 75 6.53 17.97 -9.31
C TYR A 75 8.02 18.30 -9.07
N LYS A 76 8.54 18.04 -7.87
CA LYS A 76 9.95 18.28 -7.53
C LYS A 76 10.92 17.38 -8.30
N ILE A 77 10.54 16.14 -8.58
CA ILE A 77 11.34 15.25 -9.43
C ILE A 77 11.43 15.83 -10.84
N MET A 78 10.29 16.24 -11.43
CA MET A 78 10.25 16.84 -12.77
C MET A 78 11.06 18.15 -12.85
N GLU A 79 10.91 19.04 -11.87
CA GLU A 79 11.66 20.30 -11.78
C GLU A 79 13.17 20.04 -11.76
N SER A 80 13.61 19.08 -10.93
CA SER A 80 15.02 18.69 -10.82
C SER A 80 15.56 18.09 -12.12
N SER A 81 14.79 17.20 -12.77
CA SER A 81 15.18 16.60 -14.06
C SER A 81 15.31 17.65 -15.16
N LEU A 82 14.38 18.61 -15.26
CA LEU A 82 14.46 19.70 -16.23
C LEU A 82 15.66 20.62 -15.98
N HIS A 83 15.98 20.90 -14.71
CA HIS A 83 17.15 21.68 -14.35
C HIS A 83 18.45 20.97 -14.75
N LEU A 84 18.54 19.66 -14.50
CA LEU A 84 19.66 18.84 -14.92
C LEU A 84 19.80 18.79 -16.44
N SER A 85 18.68 18.59 -17.17
CA SER A 85 18.69 18.63 -18.64
C SER A 85 19.20 19.97 -19.16
N LYS A 86 18.73 21.10 -18.62
CA LYS A 86 19.23 22.43 -19.00
C LYS A 86 20.73 22.55 -18.76
N LEU A 87 21.25 22.06 -17.64
CA LEU A 87 22.67 22.11 -17.32
C LEU A 87 23.52 21.30 -18.31
N ILE A 88 23.06 20.10 -18.69
CA ILE A 88 23.76 19.22 -19.64
C ILE A 88 23.73 19.78 -21.07
N LEU A 89 22.60 20.39 -21.48
CA LEU A 89 22.43 20.96 -22.81
C LEU A 89 22.99 22.39 -22.94
N HIS A 90 23.38 23.04 -21.84
CA HIS A 90 23.96 24.38 -21.91
C HIS A 90 25.38 24.29 -22.47
N PRO A 91 25.72 25.03 -23.53
CA PRO A 91 27.03 24.95 -24.21
C PRO A 91 28.18 25.58 -23.40
N ALA A 92 27.99 25.79 -22.09
CA ALA A 92 28.98 26.38 -21.19
C ALA A 92 29.70 25.32 -20.32
N LEU A 93 29.58 24.05 -20.69
CA LEU A 93 30.40 22.91 -20.26
C LEU A 93 31.13 22.34 -21.47
#